data_AF-A0A444GLU7-F1
#
_entry.id   AF-A0A444GLU7-F1
#
_cell.length_a   1.000
_cell.length_b   1.000
_cell.length_c   1.000
_cell.angle_alpha   90.00
_cell.angle_beta   90.00
_cell.angle_gamma   90.00
#
_symmetry.space_group_name_H-M   'P 1'
#
loop_
_entity.id
_entity.type
_entity.pdbx_description
1 polymer ?
#
loop_
_entity_poly.entity_id
_entity_poly.type
_entity_poly.pdbx_seq_one_letter_code
_entity_poly.pdbx_strand_id
1 'polypeptide(L)'
;MGIFDKKEKKLRKEFSKKNASFCRDGVKELEELHSELKASYETVETTVAEFTEFKEAISQKLNAEDSTKMDYFLKRFKKVDKVSRDAERDVRDLLRVQKKRLNEALQDE
;
A
#
# COMPACT_ATOMS: atom_id res chain seq x y z
N MET A 1 27.68 33.63 -16.13
CA MET A 1 26.23 33.60 -15.83
C MET A 1 25.46 34.02 -17.07
N GLY A 2 24.79 33.09 -17.76
CA GLY A 2 23.83 33.43 -18.83
C GLY A 2 23.95 32.59 -20.09
N ILE A 3 23.88 31.25 -19.97
CA ILE A 3 23.85 30.36 -21.14
C ILE A 3 22.41 30.09 -21.62
N PHE A 4 21.39 30.40 -20.80
CA PHE A 4 19.98 30.20 -21.16
C PHE A 4 19.27 31.50 -21.51
N ASP A 5 18.60 31.49 -22.67
CA ASP A 5 17.74 32.60 -23.13
C ASP A 5 16.53 32.77 -22.18
N LYS A 6 15.92 33.96 -22.14
CA LYS A 6 14.73 34.24 -21.30
C LYS A 6 13.59 33.25 -21.56
N LYS A 7 13.48 32.76 -22.81
CA LYS A 7 12.51 31.73 -23.20
C LYS A 7 12.81 30.38 -22.55
N GLU A 8 14.06 29.93 -22.54
CA GLU A 8 14.46 28.66 -21.93
C GLU A 8 14.28 28.67 -20.42
N LYS A 9 14.58 29.81 -19.75
CA LYS A 9 14.32 29.96 -18.32
C LYS A 9 12.83 29.87 -17.97
N LYS A 10 11.95 30.45 -18.81
CA LYS A 10 10.50 30.30 -18.67
C LYS A 10 10.06 28.86 -18.86
N LEU A 11 10.55 28.21 -19.91
CA LEU A 11 10.23 26.81 -20.21
C LEU A 11 10.63 25.88 -19.06
N ARG A 12 11.83 26.07 -18.51
CA ARG A 12 12.33 25.30 -17.36
C ARG A 12 11.45 25.49 -16.14
N LYS A 13 11.03 26.72 -15.85
CA LYS A 13 10.14 27.02 -14.71
C LYS A 13 8.76 26.38 -14.87
N GLU A 14 8.19 26.43 -16.08
CA GLU A 14 6.92 25.75 -16.37
C GLU A 14 7.05 24.24 -16.26
N PHE A 15 8.17 23.67 -16.71
CA PHE A 15 8.45 22.26 -16.59
C PHE A 15 8.58 21.83 -15.11
N SER A 16 9.37 22.55 -14.30
CA SER A 16 9.50 22.27 -12.85
C SER A 16 8.13 22.30 -12.15
N LYS A 17 7.31 23.32 -12.43
CA LYS A 17 5.95 23.45 -11.90
C LYS A 17 5.06 22.26 -12.26
N LYS A 18 5.09 21.86 -13.52
CA LYS A 18 4.28 20.74 -14.01
C LYS A 18 4.75 19.42 -13.39
N ASN A 19 6.07 19.23 -13.26
CA ASN A 19 6.66 18.08 -12.59
C ASN A 19 6.23 18.01 -11.11
N ALA A 20 6.32 19.12 -10.37
CA ALA A 20 5.88 19.20 -8.99
C ALA A 20 4.37 18.91 -8.83
N SER A 21 3.54 19.39 -9.78
CA SER A 21 2.11 19.05 -9.80
C SER A 21 1.87 17.56 -9.96
N PHE A 22 2.51 16.92 -10.95
CA PHE A 22 2.37 15.47 -11.15
C PHE A 22 2.86 14.65 -9.96
N CYS A 23 3.97 15.05 -9.34
CA CYS A 23 4.44 14.40 -8.13
C CYS A 23 3.43 14.55 -6.98
N ARG A 24 2.79 15.72 -6.83
CA ARG A 24 1.79 15.98 -5.80
C ARG A 24 0.53 15.13 -6.01
N ASP A 25 0.04 15.06 -7.24
CA ASP A 25 -1.13 14.26 -7.58
C ASP A 25 -0.85 12.77 -7.36
N GLY A 26 0.32 12.28 -7.79
CA GLY A 26 0.73 10.90 -7.52
C GLY A 26 0.93 10.58 -6.04
N VAL A 27 1.34 11.54 -5.20
CA VAL A 27 1.34 11.33 -3.73
C VAL A 27 -0.08 11.14 -3.21
N LYS A 28 -1.04 11.98 -3.64
CA LYS A 28 -2.44 11.87 -3.19
C LYS A 28 -3.06 10.53 -3.58
N GLU A 29 -2.90 10.12 -4.84
CA GLU A 29 -3.43 8.84 -5.33
C GLU A 29 -2.86 7.66 -4.52
N LEU A 30 -1.57 7.69 -4.19
CA LEU A 30 -0.95 6.66 -3.36
C LEU A 30 -1.39 6.73 -1.88
N GLU A 31 -1.70 7.90 -1.35
CA GLU A 31 -2.26 8.04 0.02
C GLU A 31 -3.67 7.46 0.11
N GLU A 32 -4.51 7.75 -0.88
CA GLU A 32 -5.86 7.18 -0.99
C GLU A 32 -5.79 5.66 -1.11
N LEU A 33 -4.98 5.15 -2.05
CA LEU A 33 -4.79 3.71 -2.24
C LEU A 33 -4.24 3.03 -0.98
N HIS A 34 -3.27 3.65 -0.30
CA HIS A 34 -2.70 3.11 0.94
C HIS A 34 -3.76 3.01 2.04
N SER A 35 -4.58 4.05 2.20
CA SER A 35 -5.64 4.10 3.20
C SER A 35 -6.70 3.02 2.95
N GLU A 36 -7.16 2.88 1.71
CA GLU A 36 -8.15 1.85 1.34
C GLU A 36 -7.61 0.43 1.53
N LEU A 37 -6.36 0.20 1.11
CA LEU A 37 -5.71 -1.09 1.23
C LEU A 37 -5.48 -1.48 2.70
N LYS A 38 -5.08 -0.51 3.53
CA LYS A 38 -4.89 -0.72 4.96
C LYS A 38 -6.20 -1.11 5.65
N ALA A 39 -7.30 -0.39 5.40
CA ALA A 39 -8.60 -0.72 5.97
C ALA A 39 -9.09 -2.12 5.55
N SER A 40 -8.84 -2.49 4.28
CA SER A 40 -9.15 -3.82 3.77
C SER A 40 -8.29 -4.91 4.42
N TYR A 41 -7.00 -4.66 4.63
CA TYR A 41 -6.09 -5.58 5.33
C TYR A 41 -6.50 -5.80 6.79
N GLU A 42 -6.84 -4.74 7.54
CA GLU A 42 -7.28 -4.85 8.94
C GLU A 42 -8.52 -5.76 9.08
N THR A 43 -9.42 -5.71 8.10
CA THR A 43 -10.59 -6.61 8.04
C THR A 43 -10.18 -8.08 7.84
N VAL A 44 -9.23 -8.34 6.94
CA VAL A 44 -8.69 -9.69 6.70
C VAL A 44 -7.97 -10.21 7.94
N GLU A 45 -7.10 -9.41 8.53
CA GLU A 45 -6.34 -9.76 9.74
C GLU A 45 -7.28 -10.15 10.89
N THR A 46 -8.30 -9.34 11.12
CA THR A 46 -9.34 -9.61 12.13
C THR A 46 -10.08 -10.91 11.82
N THR A 47 -10.51 -11.12 10.57
CA THR A 47 -11.22 -12.34 10.16
C THR A 47 -10.35 -13.59 10.36
N VAL A 48 -9.06 -13.53 10.05
CA VAL A 48 -8.13 -14.66 10.24
C VAL A 48 -7.95 -14.96 11.74
N ALA A 49 -7.85 -13.93 12.58
CA ALA A 49 -7.76 -14.08 14.03
C ALA A 49 -9.03 -14.74 14.59
N GLU A 50 -10.21 -14.19 14.28
CA GLU A 50 -11.50 -14.74 14.70
C GLU A 50 -11.69 -16.20 14.25
N PHE A 51 -11.31 -16.52 13.01
CA PHE A 51 -11.40 -17.89 12.50
C PHE A 51 -10.43 -18.85 13.21
N THR A 52 -9.25 -18.35 13.61
CA THR A 52 -8.28 -19.13 14.39
C THR A 52 -8.86 -19.47 15.76
N GLU A 53 -9.39 -18.47 16.48
CA GLU A 53 -10.03 -18.65 17.78
C GLU A 53 -11.25 -19.59 17.69
N PHE A 54 -12.09 -19.39 16.66
CA PHE A 54 -13.23 -20.25 16.40
C PHE A 54 -12.81 -21.71 16.24
N LYS A 55 -11.80 -21.99 15.40
CA LYS A 55 -11.29 -23.35 15.20
C LYS A 55 -10.81 -23.95 16.52
N GLU A 56 -10.07 -23.20 17.34
CA GLU A 56 -9.58 -23.67 18.63
C GLU A 56 -10.73 -24.03 19.58
N ALA A 57 -11.76 -23.19 19.65
CA ALA A 57 -12.94 -23.40 20.49
C ALA A 57 -13.75 -24.66 20.11
N ILE A 58 -13.78 -25.02 18.82
CA ILE A 58 -14.54 -26.20 18.35
C ILE A 58 -13.67 -27.44 18.11
N SER A 59 -12.34 -27.33 18.26
CA SER A 59 -11.37 -28.38 17.92
C SER A 59 -11.66 -29.73 18.59
N GLN A 60 -12.15 -29.72 19.83
CA GLN A 60 -12.50 -30.92 20.60
C GLN A 60 -13.84 -31.56 20.21
N LYS A 61 -14.67 -30.85 19.43
CA LYS A 61 -16.00 -31.30 18.98
C LYS A 61 -16.00 -31.75 17.53
N LEU A 62 -14.91 -31.51 16.81
CA LEU A 62 -14.76 -31.86 15.40
C LEU A 62 -14.30 -33.30 15.23
N ASN A 63 -14.83 -33.99 14.22
CA ASN A 63 -14.22 -35.22 13.74
C ASN A 63 -12.90 -34.91 13.00
N ALA A 64 -12.08 -35.94 12.76
CA ALA A 64 -10.77 -35.77 12.14
C ALA A 64 -10.82 -35.17 10.72
N GLU A 65 -11.88 -35.46 9.97
CA GLU A 65 -12.06 -34.98 8.60
C GLU A 65 -12.38 -33.48 8.57
N ASP A 66 -13.29 -33.03 9.41
CA ASP A 66 -13.70 -31.63 9.51
C ASP A 66 -12.58 -30.78 10.14
N SER A 67 -11.83 -31.32 11.09
CA SER A 67 -10.61 -30.68 11.61
C SER A 67 -9.58 -30.44 10.49
N THR A 68 -9.37 -31.42 9.63
CA THR A 68 -8.46 -31.31 8.48
C THR A 68 -8.93 -30.24 7.48
N LYS A 69 -10.25 -30.17 7.21
CA LYS A 69 -10.83 -29.12 6.36
C LYS A 69 -10.65 -27.73 6.97
N MET A 70 -10.86 -27.57 8.27
CA MET A 70 -10.63 -26.31 8.97
C MET A 70 -9.16 -25.88 8.91
N ASP A 71 -8.22 -26.82 9.07
CA ASP A 71 -6.79 -26.54 8.90
C ASP A 71 -6.42 -26.10 7.48
N TYR A 72 -7.06 -26.69 6.47
CA TYR A 72 -6.88 -26.29 5.09
C TYR A 72 -7.32 -24.84 4.84
N PHE A 73 -8.50 -24.45 5.35
CA PHE A 73 -8.99 -23.08 5.22
C PHE A 73 -8.12 -22.10 6.01
N LEU A 74 -7.71 -22.45 7.23
CA LEU A 74 -6.85 -21.61 8.04
C LEU A 74 -5.50 -21.33 7.34
N LYS A 75 -4.89 -22.34 6.71
CA LYS A 75 -3.67 -22.15 5.91
C LYS A 75 -3.88 -21.19 4.74
N ARG A 76 -5.03 -21.27 4.07
CA ARG A 76 -5.38 -20.35 2.97
C ARG A 76 -5.60 -18.93 3.48
N PHE A 77 -6.33 -18.75 4.58
CA PHE A 77 -6.53 -17.44 5.19
C PHE A 77 -5.21 -16.80 5.61
N LYS A 78 -4.30 -17.55 6.26
CA LYS A 78 -2.95 -17.07 6.59
C LYS A 78 -2.13 -16.66 5.35
N LYS A 79 -2.35 -17.31 4.21
CA LYS A 79 -1.72 -16.91 2.94
C LYS A 79 -2.30 -15.61 2.41
N VAL A 80 -3.63 -15.44 2.47
CA VAL A 80 -4.29 -14.18 2.07
C VAL A 80 -3.84 -13.03 2.97
N ASP A 81 -3.87 -13.22 4.29
CA ASP A 81 -3.36 -12.27 5.28
C ASP A 81 -1.93 -11.82 4.96
N LYS A 82 -1.02 -12.78 4.74
CA LYS A 82 0.37 -12.47 4.35
C LYS A 82 0.45 -11.63 3.07
N VAL A 83 -0.27 -12.01 2.02
CA VAL A 83 -0.24 -11.29 0.74
C VAL A 83 -0.81 -9.87 0.89
N SER A 84 -1.89 -9.72 1.65
CA SER A 84 -2.48 -8.41 1.93
C SER A 84 -1.53 -7.50 2.72
N ARG A 85 -0.84 -8.04 3.73
CA ARG A 85 0.19 -7.31 4.48
C ARG A 85 1.36 -6.90 3.60
N ASP A 86 1.83 -7.81 2.74
CA ASP A 86 2.93 -7.52 1.82
C ASP A 86 2.51 -6.41 0.83
N ALA A 87 1.26 -6.43 0.34
CA ALA A 87 0.72 -5.38 -0.53
C ALA A 87 0.63 -4.02 0.16
N GLU A 88 0.14 -3.96 1.41
CA GLU A 88 0.11 -2.71 2.22
C GLU A 88 1.51 -2.12 2.35
N ARG A 89 2.49 -2.96 2.67
CA ARG A 89 3.88 -2.55 2.82
C ARG A 89 4.45 -2.01 1.51
N ASP A 90 4.21 -2.70 0.40
CA ASP A 90 4.74 -2.30 -0.90
C ASP A 90 4.15 -0.95 -1.35
N VAL A 91 2.85 -0.71 -1.14
CA VAL A 91 2.22 0.60 -1.41
C VAL A 91 2.79 1.69 -0.49
N ARG A 92 3.01 1.39 0.79
CA ARG A 92 3.64 2.32 1.74
C ARG A 92 5.06 2.73 1.30
N ASP A 93 5.83 1.77 0.81
CA ASP A 93 7.20 2.02 0.34
C ASP A 93 7.19 2.84 -0.96
N LEU A 94 6.27 2.56 -1.88
CA LEU A 94 6.03 3.39 -3.07
C LEU A 94 5.64 4.82 -2.70
N LEU A 95 4.73 5.00 -1.74
CA LEU A 95 4.33 6.30 -1.24
C LEU A 95 5.52 7.08 -0.67
N ARG A 96 6.40 6.42 0.10
CA ARG A 96 7.62 7.04 0.64
C ARG A 96 8.55 7.53 -0.47
N VAL A 97 8.74 6.73 -1.52
CA VAL A 97 9.55 7.12 -2.68
C VAL A 97 8.92 8.30 -3.42
N GLN A 98 7.60 8.29 -3.60
CA GLN A 98 6.90 9.36 -4.30
C GLN A 98 6.93 10.69 -3.51
N LYS A 99 6.81 10.64 -2.17
CA LYS A 99 7.02 11.81 -1.30
C LYS A 99 8.42 12.38 -1.42
N LYS A 100 9.45 11.51 -1.53
CA LYS A 100 10.83 11.95 -1.76
C LYS A 100 10.97 12.67 -3.10
N ARG A 101 10.39 12.11 -4.18
CA ARG A 101 10.39 12.73 -5.52
C ARG A 101 9.67 14.08 -5.54
N LEU A 102 8.56 14.20 -4.80
CA LEU A 102 7.86 15.48 -4.64
C LEU A 102 8.77 16.52 -3.98
N ASN A 103 9.47 16.16 -2.90
CA ASN A 103 10.38 17.09 -2.23
C ASN A 103 11.53 17.54 -3.14
N GLU A 104 12.09 16.63 -3.95
CA GLU A 104 13.09 16.95 -4.96
C GLU A 104 12.52 17.89 -6.03
N ALA A 105 11.31 17.61 -6.55
CA ALA A 105 10.65 18.45 -7.54
C ALA A 105 10.33 19.87 -7.02
N LEU A 106 10.02 20.01 -5.73
CA LEU A 106 9.79 21.31 -5.08
C LEU A 106 11.08 22.10 -4.85
N GLN A 107 12.23 21.44 -4.69
CA GLN A 107 13.53 22.11 -4.61
C GLN A 107 14.01 22.63 -5.98
N ASP A 108 13.53 22.03 -7.07
CA ASP A 108 13.83 22.42 -8.45
C ASP A 108 12.88 23.50 -9.04
N GLU A 109 11.86 23.94 -8.28
CA GLU A 109 10.87 24.97 -8.65
C GLU A 109 11.33 26.41 -8.36
#